data_AF-A0A9W5VD09-F1
#
_entry.id   AF-A0A9W5VD09-F1
#
_cell.length_a   1.000
_cell.length_b   1.000
_cell.length_c   1.000
_cell.angle_alpha   90.00
_cell.angle_beta   90.00
_cell.angle_gamma   90.00
#
_symmetry.space_group_name_H-M   'P 1'
#
loop_
_entity.id
_entity.type
_entity.pdbx_description
1 polymer ?
#
loop_
_entity_poly.entity_id
_entity_poly.type
_entity_poly.pdbx_seq_one_letter_code
_entity_poly.pdbx_strand_id
1 'polypeptide(L)'
;MQGNQLKKNTAGVVIHNDIKKYPFLNIPMIINEEDGMVYEVLNAGFYTNDAVAMITTDDFTTTRVNAPIITVKNNDGSIQAYRLPLELEHWVLSCMRAASVEKNPFPCKVAFGIIDTKFYVEFK
;
A
#
# COMPACT_ATOMS: atom_id res chain seq x y z
N MET A 1 -17.19 13.03 23.15
CA MET A 1 -17.35 12.21 21.93
C MET A 1 -16.20 12.55 21.01
N GLN A 2 -15.24 11.65 20.77
CA GLN A 2 -14.18 11.89 19.80
C GLN A 2 -14.76 11.66 18.40
N GLY A 3 -14.92 12.73 17.62
CA GLY A 3 -15.31 12.60 16.22
C GLY A 3 -14.23 11.87 15.43
N ASN A 4 -14.62 10.92 14.57
CA ASN A 4 -13.72 10.35 13.58
C ASN A 4 -13.22 11.48 12.67
N GLN A 5 -12.03 12.02 12.95
CA GLN A 5 -11.37 12.93 12.01
C GLN A 5 -10.94 12.11 10.80
N LEU A 6 -11.72 12.24 9.72
CA LEU A 6 -11.42 11.68 8.42
C LEU A 6 -10.25 12.45 7.80
N LYS A 7 -9.03 12.17 8.28
CA LYS A 7 -7.79 12.63 7.64
C LYS A 7 -7.80 12.21 6.17
N LYS A 8 -7.12 12.96 5.30
CA LYS A 8 -6.89 12.56 3.91
C LYS A 8 -5.40 12.48 3.63
N ASN A 9 -4.97 11.51 2.83
CA ASN A 9 -3.59 11.46 2.34
C ASN A 9 -3.37 12.49 1.21
N THR A 10 -2.13 12.62 0.73
CA THR A 10 -1.77 13.55 -0.36
C THR A 10 -2.57 13.29 -1.66
N ALA A 11 -3.05 12.07 -1.86
CA ALA A 11 -3.91 11.68 -2.98
C ALA A 11 -5.42 11.82 -2.69
N GLY A 12 -5.80 12.50 -1.60
CA GLY A 12 -7.20 12.79 -1.24
C GLY A 12 -7.98 11.63 -0.59
N VAL A 13 -7.38 10.45 -0.43
CA VAL A 13 -8.04 9.26 0.15
C VAL A 13 -8.23 9.41 1.64
N VAL A 14 -9.43 9.07 2.12
CA VAL A 14 -9.74 9.04 3.55
C VAL A 14 -8.87 8.02 4.28
N ILE A 15 -8.06 8.54 5.20
CA ILE A 15 -7.30 7.76 6.16
C ILE A 15 -8.24 7.34 7.29
N HIS A 16 -8.35 6.03 7.51
CA HIS A 16 -9.16 5.44 8.57
C HIS A 16 -8.27 4.97 9.71
N ASN A 17 -8.60 5.34 10.94
CA ASN A 17 -7.94 4.85 12.17
C ASN A 17 -8.24 3.36 12.47
N ASP A 18 -8.94 2.67 11.58
CA ASP A 18 -9.16 1.23 11.61
C ASP A 18 -8.74 0.63 10.27
N ILE A 19 -7.62 -0.09 10.29
CA ILE A 19 -7.06 -0.85 9.17
C ILE A 19 -8.05 -1.82 8.52
N LYS A 20 -9.02 -2.36 9.27
CA LYS A 20 -10.00 -3.33 8.75
C LYS A 20 -10.95 -2.72 7.73
N LYS A 21 -11.05 -1.39 7.68
CA LYS A 21 -11.88 -0.65 6.71
C LYS A 21 -11.28 -0.60 5.31
N TYR A 22 -10.00 -0.90 5.16
CA TYR A 22 -9.39 -1.07 3.85
C TYR A 22 -9.65 -2.48 3.32
N PRO A 23 -10.24 -2.67 2.13
CA PRO A 23 -10.27 -3.98 1.49
C PRO A 23 -8.85 -4.47 1.16
N PHE A 24 -8.67 -5.77 0.98
CA PHE A 24 -7.44 -6.28 0.36
C PHE A 24 -7.47 -5.99 -1.15
N LEU A 25 -6.30 -5.73 -1.73
CA LEU A 25 -6.17 -5.66 -3.20
C LEU A 25 -6.53 -7.03 -3.79
N ASN A 26 -7.30 -7.04 -4.87
CA ASN A 26 -7.53 -8.26 -5.63
C ASN A 26 -6.28 -8.59 -6.45
N ILE A 27 -5.57 -9.67 -6.12
CA ILE A 27 -4.41 -10.13 -6.86
C ILE A 27 -4.73 -11.52 -7.42
N PRO A 28 -4.91 -11.67 -8.75
CA PRO A 28 -5.27 -12.95 -9.34
C PRO A 28 -4.08 -13.91 -9.34
N MET A 29 -4.39 -15.20 -9.35
CA MET A 29 -3.46 -16.25 -9.76
C MET A 29 -3.37 -16.26 -11.29
N ILE A 30 -2.15 -16.24 -11.83
CA ILE A 30 -1.87 -16.07 -13.26
C ILE A 30 -0.84 -17.09 -13.74
N ILE A 31 -0.79 -17.32 -15.05
CA ILE A 31 0.15 -18.27 -15.67
C ILE A 31 1.46 -17.56 -16.03
N ASN A 32 1.38 -16.38 -16.65
CA ASN A 32 2.53 -15.58 -17.05
C ASN A 32 2.47 -14.19 -16.43
N GLU A 33 3.63 -13.53 -16.28
CA GLU A 33 3.77 -12.18 -15.75
C GLU A 33 2.97 -11.13 -16.56
N GLU A 34 2.79 -11.36 -17.86
CA GLU A 34 2.01 -10.52 -18.78
C GLU A 34 0.51 -10.49 -18.45
N ASP A 35 -0.02 -11.54 -17.81
CA ASP A 35 -1.44 -11.69 -17.44
C ASP A 35 -1.79 -10.95 -16.13
N GLY A 36 -0.83 -10.25 -15.51
CA GLY A 36 -0.98 -9.57 -14.22
C GLY A 36 -2.01 -8.45 -14.22
N MET A 37 -2.79 -8.34 -13.12
CA MET A 37 -3.81 -7.31 -12.99
C MET A 37 -3.16 -5.94 -12.78
N VAL A 38 -3.39 -5.03 -13.73
CA VAL A 38 -2.79 -3.68 -13.73
C VAL A 38 -3.65 -2.69 -12.95
N TYR A 39 -3.03 -2.00 -11.99
CA TYR A 39 -3.62 -0.93 -11.18
C TYR A 39 -2.89 0.40 -11.39
N GLU A 40 -3.62 1.52 -11.44
CA GLU A 40 -3.03 2.87 -11.40
C GLU A 40 -2.71 3.22 -9.94
N VAL A 41 -1.45 3.01 -9.54
CA VAL A 41 -0.99 3.22 -8.16
C VAL A 41 -0.50 4.66 -7.99
N LEU A 42 -1.10 5.39 -7.04
CA LEU A 42 -0.76 6.78 -6.72
C LEU A 42 0.25 6.90 -5.56
N ASN A 43 0.28 5.91 -4.67
CA ASN A 43 1.23 5.84 -3.55
C ASN A 43 1.30 4.42 -2.96
N ALA A 44 2.44 4.04 -2.39
CA ALA A 44 2.61 2.84 -1.58
C ALA A 44 3.26 3.20 -0.23
N GLY A 45 2.81 2.56 0.85
CA GLY A 45 3.38 2.78 2.17
C GLY A 45 2.83 1.84 3.22
N PHE A 46 3.05 2.16 4.48
CA PHE A 46 2.57 1.36 5.60
C PHE A 46 1.40 2.03 6.32
N TYR A 47 0.49 1.20 6.80
CA TYR A 47 -0.56 1.67 7.69
C TYR A 47 0.01 2.09 9.05
N THR A 48 -0.10 3.38 9.37
CA THR A 48 0.29 3.94 10.67
C THR A 48 -0.95 4.33 11.47
N ASN A 49 -1.09 3.82 12.70
CA ASN A 49 -2.07 4.34 13.66
C ASN A 49 -1.47 5.56 14.39
N ASP A 50 -2.15 6.71 14.36
CA ASP A 50 -1.71 7.96 15.03
C ASP A 50 -1.35 7.74 16.52
N ALA A 51 -2.04 6.83 17.22
CA ALA A 51 -1.78 6.53 18.63
C ALA A 51 -0.44 5.82 18.90
N VAL A 52 0.21 5.28 17.86
CA VAL A 52 1.41 4.45 17.94
C VAL A 52 2.64 5.15 17.32
N ALA A 53 2.42 6.25 16.57
CA ALA A 53 3.47 7.06 15.95
C ALA A 53 4.35 7.85 16.94
N MET A 54 3.98 7.95 18.22
CA MET A 54 4.71 8.68 19.28
C MET A 54 5.75 7.86 20.05
N ILE A 55 6.01 6.62 19.63
CA ILE A 55 6.88 5.65 20.30
C ILE A 55 7.61 4.93 19.17
N THR A 56 8.92 4.75 19.08
CA THR A 56 10.07 5.21 19.89
C THR A 56 11.23 5.57 18.94
N THR A 57 12.30 6.18 19.43
CA THR A 57 13.51 6.54 18.63
C THR A 57 14.72 5.64 18.90
N ASP A 58 14.55 4.60 19.71
CA ASP A 58 15.65 3.95 20.43
C ASP A 58 15.51 2.44 20.64
N ASP A 59 14.37 1.80 20.33
CA ASP A 59 14.17 0.37 20.61
C ASP A 59 13.77 -0.46 19.38
N PHE A 60 14.58 -1.49 19.09
CA PHE A 60 14.51 -2.36 17.92
C PHE A 60 13.48 -3.50 18.12
N THR A 61 12.33 -3.18 18.71
CA THR A 61 11.27 -4.15 19.05
C THR A 61 10.39 -4.49 17.84
N THR A 62 10.50 -5.73 17.36
CA THR A 62 9.86 -6.27 16.15
C THR A 62 8.35 -6.57 16.33
N THR A 63 7.61 -5.75 17.06
CA THR A 63 6.20 -6.02 17.45
C THR A 63 5.22 -5.00 16.87
N ARG A 64 5.42 -4.61 15.61
CA ARG A 64 4.50 -3.75 14.87
C ARG A 64 4.29 -4.29 13.47
N VAL A 65 3.14 -4.93 13.26
CA VAL A 65 2.68 -5.36 11.93
C VAL A 65 2.26 -4.11 11.16
N ASN A 66 3.26 -3.41 10.62
CA ASN A 66 3.09 -2.35 9.64
C ASN A 66 2.50 -3.00 8.40
N ALA A 67 1.17 -2.97 8.26
CA ALA A 67 0.54 -3.60 7.12
C ALA A 67 0.83 -2.78 5.85
N PRO A 68 1.37 -3.40 4.78
CA PRO A 68 1.58 -2.72 3.52
C PRO A 68 0.24 -2.31 2.91
N ILE A 69 0.16 -1.06 2.45
CA ILE A 69 -1.01 -0.48 1.80
C ILE A 69 -0.60 0.24 0.52
N ILE A 70 -1.48 0.22 -0.46
CA ILE A 70 -1.37 1.06 -1.65
C ILE A 70 -2.60 1.94 -1.80
N THR A 71 -2.40 3.11 -2.39
CA THR A 71 -3.47 3.97 -2.89
C THR A 71 -3.60 3.78 -4.39
N VAL A 72 -4.77 3.35 -4.84
CA VAL A 72 -5.09 3.07 -6.24
C VAL A 72 -6.16 4.04 -6.71
N LYS A 73 -6.04 4.48 -7.96
CA LYS A 73 -7.10 5.13 -8.71
C LYS A 73 -7.84 4.07 -9.52
N ASN A 74 -9.12 3.89 -9.23
CA ASN A 74 -10.01 2.96 -9.92
C ASN A 74 -10.44 3.56 -11.28
N ASN A 75 -10.93 2.72 -12.20
CA ASN A 75 -11.34 3.12 -13.55
C ASN A 75 -12.52 4.14 -13.59
N ASP A 76 -13.32 4.21 -12.53
CA ASP A 76 -14.40 5.19 -12.34
C ASP A 76 -13.88 6.56 -11.84
N GLY A 77 -12.57 6.70 -11.66
CA GLY A 77 -11.92 7.90 -11.11
C GLY A 77 -11.94 7.97 -9.59
N SER A 78 -12.57 7.02 -8.88
CA SER A 78 -12.50 6.96 -7.41
C SER A 78 -11.09 6.58 -6.96
N ILE A 79 -10.67 7.09 -5.80
CA ILE A 79 -9.36 6.81 -5.24
C ILE A 79 -9.54 6.09 -3.91
N GLN A 80 -8.93 4.91 -3.79
CA GLN A 80 -9.14 3.99 -2.67
C GLN A 80 -7.82 3.42 -2.18
N ALA A 81 -7.71 3.23 -0.87
CA ALA A 81 -6.58 2.52 -0.27
C ALA A 81 -6.93 1.04 -0.06
N TYR A 82 -6.00 0.17 -0.45
CA TYR A 82 -6.09 -1.28 -0.34
C TYR A 82 -4.96 -1.81 0.53
N ARG A 83 -5.23 -2.86 1.31
CA ARG A 83 -4.21 -3.67 1.97
C ARG A 83 -3.54 -4.59 0.97
N LEU A 84 -2.22 -4.71 1.07
CA LEU A 84 -1.45 -5.75 0.41
C LEU A 84 -1.20 -6.93 1.37
N PRO A 85 -0.89 -8.13 0.81
CA PRO A 85 -0.27 -9.22 1.55
C PRO A 85 1.10 -8.82 2.14
N LEU A 86 1.51 -9.46 3.25
CA LEU A 86 2.76 -9.13 3.95
C LEU A 86 4.00 -9.47 3.11
N GLU A 87 3.86 -10.42 2.20
CA GLU A 87 4.85 -10.83 1.19
C GLU A 87 5.30 -9.67 0.29
N LEU A 88 4.51 -8.59 0.20
CA LEU A 88 4.83 -7.38 -0.56
C LEU A 88 5.48 -6.26 0.27
N GLU A 89 5.78 -6.49 1.56
CA GLU A 89 6.42 -5.52 2.46
C GLU A 89 7.75 -4.99 1.88
N HIS A 90 8.60 -5.87 1.35
CA HIS A 90 9.88 -5.46 0.76
C HIS A 90 9.73 -4.59 -0.50
N TRP A 91 8.69 -4.83 -1.31
CA TRP A 91 8.38 -3.99 -2.47
C TRP A 91 7.92 -2.59 -2.03
N VAL A 92 7.04 -2.51 -1.03
CA VAL A 92 6.59 -1.22 -0.45
C VAL A 92 7.75 -0.44 0.17
N LEU A 93 8.63 -1.11 0.95
CA LEU A 93 9.84 -0.49 1.50
C LEU A 93 10.77 0.06 0.41
N SER A 94 10.89 -0.66 -0.71
CA SER A 94 11.70 -0.22 -1.85
C SER A 94 11.12 1.02 -2.53
N CYS A 95 9.79 1.06 -2.72
CA CYS A 95 9.09 2.24 -3.25
C CYS A 95 9.24 3.46 -2.34
N MET A 96 9.06 3.28 -1.03
CA MET A 96 9.23 4.36 -0.05
C MET A 96 10.68 4.89 -0.01
N ARG A 97 11.67 3.99 -0.09
CA ARG A 97 13.08 4.39 -0.18
C ARG A 97 13.34 5.20 -1.45
N ALA A 98 12.82 4.77 -2.60
CA ALA A 98 12.95 5.50 -3.87
C ALA A 98 12.31 6.90 -3.79
N ALA A 99 11.12 7.02 -3.19
CA ALA A 99 10.47 8.30 -2.94
C ALA A 99 11.27 9.23 -2.00
N SER A 100 11.96 8.69 -0.98
CA SER A 100 12.79 9.48 -0.06
C SER A 100 14.05 10.09 -0.70
N VAL A 101 14.47 9.60 -1.87
CA VAL A 101 15.60 10.13 -2.66
C VAL A 101 15.14 10.82 -3.94
N GLU A 102 13.93 11.40 -3.93
CA GLU A 102 13.27 12.12 -5.03
C GLU A 102 13.02 11.29 -6.31
N LYS A 103 13.20 9.97 -6.24
CA LYS A 103 12.92 9.01 -7.31
C LYS A 103 11.61 8.26 -7.05
N ASN A 104 10.55 9.00 -6.69
CA ASN A 104 9.24 8.41 -6.43
C ASN A 104 8.70 7.73 -7.70
N PRO A 105 8.42 6.41 -7.70
CA PRO A 105 7.88 5.73 -8.88
C PRO A 105 6.41 6.08 -9.16
N PHE A 106 5.70 6.76 -8.26
CA PHE A 106 4.27 7.04 -8.40
C PHE A 106 3.97 8.48 -8.84
N PRO A 107 2.89 8.72 -9.61
CA PRO A 107 1.89 7.74 -10.06
C PRO A 107 2.37 6.88 -11.23
N CYS A 108 2.11 5.57 -11.18
CA CYS A 108 2.52 4.61 -12.21
C CYS A 108 1.55 3.42 -12.27
N LYS A 109 1.51 2.71 -13.41
CA LYS A 109 0.79 1.47 -13.55
C LYS A 109 1.62 0.33 -12.98
N VAL A 110 1.01 -0.50 -12.14
CA VAL A 110 1.68 -1.65 -11.54
C VAL A 110 0.85 -2.89 -11.78
N ALA A 111 1.45 -3.90 -12.39
CA ALA A 111 0.86 -5.23 -12.55
C ALA A 111 1.09 -6.05 -11.29
N PHE A 112 0.05 -6.73 -10.79
CA PHE A 112 0.13 -7.65 -9.65
C PHE A 112 -0.40 -9.03 -10.05
N GLY A 113 0.27 -10.07 -9.57
CA GLY A 113 -0.14 -11.46 -9.81
C GLY A 113 0.38 -12.45 -8.76
N ILE A 114 -0.09 -13.68 -8.84
CA ILE A 114 0.45 -14.84 -8.10
C ILE A 114 0.81 -15.93 -9.11
N ILE A 115 2.09 -16.31 -9.17
CA ILE A 115 2.63 -17.41 -10.00
C ILE A 115 3.28 -18.41 -9.05
N ASP A 116 2.92 -19.70 -9.14
CA ASP A 116 3.45 -20.78 -8.29
C ASP A 116 3.53 -20.42 -6.79
N THR A 117 2.44 -19.85 -6.26
CA THR A 117 2.28 -19.34 -4.88
C THR A 117 3.11 -18.11 -4.49
N LYS A 118 3.92 -17.55 -5.40
CA LYS A 118 4.70 -16.32 -5.16
C LYS A 118 3.99 -15.10 -5.74
N PHE A 119 4.03 -14.00 -5.00
CA PHE A 119 3.55 -12.71 -5.50
C PHE A 119 4.53 -12.12 -6.51
N TYR A 120 4.01 -11.69 -7.65
CA TYR A 120 4.71 -10.97 -8.70
C TYR A 120 4.20 -9.52 -8.76
N VAL A 121 5.12 -8.56 -8.89
CA VAL A 121 4.81 -7.13 -8.98
C VAL A 121 5.77 -6.44 -9.96
N GLU A 122 5.22 -5.73 -10.94
CA GLU A 122 5.99 -5.11 -12.02
C GLU A 122 5.46 -3.70 -12.33
N PHE A 123 6.38 -2.75 -12.55
CA PHE A 123 6.03 -1.41 -13.04
C PHE A 123 5.84 -1.43 -14.56
N LYS A 124 4.80 -0.75 -15.06
CA LYS A 124 4.39 -0.69 -16.47
C LYS A 124 4.30 0.75 -16.99
#